data_AF-T0ZML2-F1
#
_entry.id   AF-T0ZML2-F1
#
_cell.length_a   1.000
_cell.length_b   1.000
_cell.length_c   1.000
_cell.angle_alpha   90.00
_cell.angle_beta   90.00
_cell.angle_gamma   90.00
#
_symmetry.space_group_name_H-M   'P 1'
#
loop_
_entity.id
_entity.type
_entity.pdbx_description
1 polymer ?
#
loop_
_entity_poly.entity_id
_entity_poly.type
_entity_poly.pdbx_seq_one_letter_code
_entity_poly.pdbx_strand_id
1 'polypeptide(L)'
;GKTWLAAKSVALVNTHLLRTEHSAILWLVPSKPIREQTLRALRDRRHPYHTALREAGPITVMDLDEAKSVTRATLDTCTVIIVATRQAFQVEEEECRKVYQSSGALMHHFDNLSPSQRDELLTEGEGPNQIVPYSLANVLRLRRPFVVVDEAHNSRTELAFDMLARFRP
;
A
#
# COMPACT_ATOMS: atom_id res chain seq x y z
N GLY A 1 17.72 3.52 12.94
CA GLY A 1 18.45 4.04 11.77
C GLY A 1 17.68 3.81 10.47
N LYS A 2 17.51 2.56 10.05
CA LYS A 2 16.92 2.18 8.75
C LYS A 2 15.51 2.73 8.52
N THR A 3 14.60 2.57 9.48
CA THR A 3 13.22 3.06 9.38
C THR A 3 13.16 4.58 9.21
N TRP A 4 14.03 5.34 9.90
CA TRP A 4 14.14 6.79 9.70
C TRP A 4 14.68 7.14 8.31
N LEU A 5 15.69 6.41 7.82
CA LEU A 5 16.22 6.62 6.46
C LEU A 5 15.16 6.34 5.39
N ALA A 6 14.41 5.26 5.55
CA ALA A 6 13.29 4.94 4.67
C ALA A 6 12.16 5.98 4.75
N ALA A 7 11.89 6.55 5.94
CA ALA A 7 10.95 7.65 6.08
C ALA A 7 11.44 8.93 5.37
N LYS A 8 12.73 9.26 5.49
CA LYS A 8 13.35 10.40 4.80
C LYS A 8 13.36 10.23 3.28
N SER A 9 13.49 9.01 2.77
CA SER A 9 13.52 8.79 1.32
C SER A 9 12.17 9.05 0.65
N VAL A 10 11.06 9.06 1.39
CA VAL A 10 9.71 9.27 0.81
C VAL A 10 9.62 10.58 0.03
N ALA A 11 10.10 11.69 0.60
CA ALA A 11 10.04 13.00 -0.07
C ALA A 11 10.88 13.01 -1.37
N LEU A 12 12.06 12.37 -1.34
CA LEU A 12 12.93 12.23 -2.50
C LEU A 12 12.32 11.35 -3.58
N VAL A 13 11.70 10.23 -3.19
CA VAL A 13 11.00 9.32 -4.10
C VAL A 13 9.83 10.03 -4.79
N ASN A 14 8.98 10.73 -4.02
CA ASN A 14 7.87 11.50 -4.57
C ASN A 14 8.35 12.53 -5.61
N THR A 15 9.41 13.28 -5.27
CA THR A 15 9.90 14.39 -6.10
C THR A 15 10.67 13.90 -7.34
N HIS A 16 11.63 13.00 -7.15
CA HIS A 16 12.63 12.68 -8.17
C HIS A 16 12.33 11.41 -8.96
N LEU A 17 11.67 10.43 -8.35
CA LEU A 17 11.36 9.15 -9.00
C LEU A 17 9.94 9.13 -9.55
N LEU A 18 8.94 9.31 -8.68
CA LEU A 18 7.53 9.20 -9.04
C LEU A 18 6.98 10.47 -9.69
N ARG A 19 7.61 11.63 -9.43
CA ARG A 19 7.16 12.96 -9.88
C ARG A 19 5.69 13.21 -9.53
N THR A 20 5.33 12.89 -8.29
CA THR A 20 3.98 13.07 -7.73
C THR A 20 4.06 13.83 -6.41
N GLU A 21 3.02 14.59 -6.08
CA GLU A 21 2.90 15.25 -4.78
C GLU A 21 2.57 14.24 -3.67
N HIS A 22 1.73 13.26 -4.00
CA HIS A 22 1.20 12.26 -3.07
C HIS A 22 1.34 10.86 -3.64
N SER A 23 1.71 9.92 -2.77
CA SER A 23 2.00 8.53 -3.13
C SER A 23 1.30 7.56 -2.19
N ALA A 24 0.88 6.42 -2.73
CA ALA A 24 0.53 5.26 -1.92
C ALA A 24 1.80 4.47 -1.64
N ILE A 25 2.05 4.14 -0.38
CA ILE A 25 3.25 3.43 0.06
C ILE A 25 2.83 2.17 0.80
N LEU A 26 3.33 1.03 0.35
CA LEU A 26 3.18 -0.22 1.08
C LEU A 26 4.45 -0.49 1.89
N TRP A 27 4.36 -0.35 3.21
CA TRP A 27 5.47 -0.54 4.14
C TRP A 27 5.41 -1.92 4.77
N LEU A 28 6.29 -2.80 4.31
CA LEU A 28 6.35 -4.19 4.72
C LEU A 28 7.33 -4.39 5.87
N VAL A 29 6.85 -5.05 6.92
CA VAL A 29 7.64 -5.41 8.09
C VAL A 29 7.70 -6.92 8.29
N PRO A 30 8.68 -7.45 9.04
CA PRO A 30 8.89 -8.89 9.15
C PRO A 30 7.88 -9.63 10.04
N SER A 31 7.17 -8.96 10.96
CA SER A 31 6.26 -9.63 11.90
C SER A 31 5.15 -8.71 12.42
N LYS A 32 4.10 -9.29 13.01
CA LYS A 32 2.96 -8.55 13.62
C LYS A 32 3.39 -7.63 14.77
N PRO A 33 4.24 -8.03 15.75
CA PRO A 33 4.72 -7.11 16.78
C PRO A 33 5.48 -5.91 16.22
N ILE A 34 6.33 -6.13 15.20
CA ILE A 34 7.07 -5.05 14.55
C ILE A 34 6.12 -4.13 13.78
N ARG A 35 5.05 -4.67 13.18
CA ARG A 35 3.99 -3.88 12.53
C ARG A 35 3.35 -2.92 13.52
N GLU A 36 2.93 -3.40 14.68
CA GLU A 36 2.29 -2.56 15.70
C GLU A 36 3.23 -1.46 16.21
N GLN A 37 4.49 -1.79 16.48
CA GLN A 37 5.50 -0.81 16.88
C GLN A 37 5.72 0.24 15.78
N THR A 38 5.81 -0.19 14.52
CA THR A 38 6.03 0.69 13.37
C THR A 38 4.83 1.60 13.16
N LEU A 39 3.60 1.07 13.17
CA LEU A 39 2.36 1.85 13.08
C LEU A 39 2.30 2.93 14.16
N ARG A 40 2.57 2.58 15.42
CA ARG A 40 2.59 3.55 16.53
C ARG A 40 3.63 4.66 16.29
N ALA A 41 4.85 4.27 15.91
CA ALA A 41 5.95 5.21 15.67
C ALA A 41 5.74 6.11 14.43
N LEU A 42 5.09 5.61 13.37
CA LEU A 42 4.77 6.38 12.17
C LEU A 42 3.54 7.28 12.36
N ARG A 43 2.60 6.91 13.26
CA ARG A 43 1.43 7.74 13.59
C ARG A 43 1.72 8.85 14.60
N ASP A 44 2.66 8.64 15.52
CA ASP A 44 3.01 9.63 16.53
C ASP A 44 3.70 10.85 15.89
N ARG A 45 3.01 11.99 15.88
CA ARG A 45 3.47 13.26 15.31
C ARG A 45 4.73 13.82 15.97
N ARG A 46 5.07 13.37 17.18
CA ARG A 46 6.28 13.78 17.91
C ARG A 46 7.45 12.82 17.65
N HIS A 47 7.18 11.66 17.06
CA HIS A 47 8.20 10.66 16.81
C HIS A 47 9.08 11.07 15.62
N PRO A 48 10.42 10.88 15.69
CA PRO A 48 11.33 11.25 14.61
C PRO A 48 10.99 10.66 13.24
N TYR A 49 10.36 9.48 13.21
CA TYR A 49 9.92 8.85 11.95
C TYR A 49 8.78 9.62 11.29
N HIS A 50 7.77 10.06 12.06
CA HIS A 50 6.70 10.89 11.50
C HIS A 50 7.23 12.25 11.04
N THR A 51 8.12 12.87 11.83
CA THR A 51 8.79 14.11 11.43
C THR A 51 9.54 13.97 10.11
N ALA A 52 10.22 12.84 9.89
CA ALA A 52 10.86 12.54 8.61
C ALA A 52 9.85 12.39 7.46
N LEU A 53 8.77 11.64 7.66
CA LEU A 53 7.71 11.48 6.65
C LEU A 53 7.06 12.81 6.25
N ARG A 54 6.86 13.71 7.21
CA ARG A 54 6.21 15.01 7.00
C ARG A 54 6.92 15.92 6.01
N GLU A 55 8.19 15.66 5.69
CA GLU A 55 8.90 16.36 4.61
C GLU A 55 8.29 16.08 3.24
N ALA A 56 7.54 14.99 3.07
CA ALA A 56 6.78 14.68 1.87
C ALA A 56 5.36 15.29 1.85
N GLY A 57 5.04 16.19 2.79
CA GLY A 57 3.73 16.84 2.87
C GLY A 57 2.72 16.13 3.81
N PRO A 58 1.40 16.27 3.58
CA PRO A 58 0.34 15.54 4.30
C PRO A 58 0.56 14.03 4.33
N ILE A 59 0.54 13.43 5.54
CA ILE A 59 0.79 12.00 5.76
C ILE A 59 -0.41 11.37 6.45
N THR A 60 -0.87 10.24 5.91
CA THR A 60 -1.83 9.34 6.56
C THR A 60 -1.19 7.96 6.72
N VAL A 61 -1.25 7.39 7.93
CA VAL A 61 -0.65 6.08 8.23
C VAL A 61 -1.74 5.11 8.66
N MET A 62 -1.88 4.02 7.94
CA MET A 62 -2.96 3.05 8.09
C MET A 62 -2.41 1.62 8.23
N ASP A 63 -3.16 0.74 8.89
CA ASP A 63 -2.99 -0.70 8.69
C ASP A 63 -3.88 -1.20 7.54
N LEU A 64 -3.84 -2.51 7.26
CA LEU A 64 -4.62 -3.11 6.17
C LEU A 64 -6.13 -3.05 6.42
N ASP A 65 -6.60 -3.17 7.66
CA ASP A 65 -8.03 -3.17 7.96
C ASP A 65 -8.61 -1.76 7.78
N GLU A 66 -7.90 -0.73 8.23
CA GLU A 66 -8.27 0.67 7.97
C GLU A 66 -8.17 1.04 6.49
N ALA A 67 -7.20 0.49 5.75
CA ALA A 67 -7.04 0.76 4.32
C ALA A 67 -8.24 0.26 3.48
N LYS A 68 -9.06 -0.67 3.99
CA LYS A 68 -10.29 -1.15 3.31
C LYS A 68 -11.37 -0.09 3.16
N SER A 69 -11.23 1.05 3.85
CA SER A 69 -12.12 2.20 3.76
C SER A 69 -11.38 3.48 3.33
N VAL A 70 -10.16 3.35 2.80
CA VAL A 70 -9.41 4.51 2.28
C VAL A 70 -10.21 5.20 1.19
N THR A 71 -10.27 6.53 1.22
CA THR A 71 -11.03 7.30 0.23
C THR A 71 -10.14 7.79 -0.90
N ARG A 72 -10.73 8.11 -2.06
CA ARG A 72 -10.01 8.70 -3.18
C ARG A 72 -9.43 10.07 -2.79
N ALA A 73 -10.21 10.87 -2.08
CA ALA A 73 -9.78 12.16 -1.54
C ALA A 73 -8.53 12.00 -0.66
N THR A 74 -8.49 11.02 0.26
CA THR A 74 -7.31 10.78 1.11
C THR A 74 -6.06 10.47 0.28
N LEU A 75 -6.16 9.64 -0.76
CA LEU A 75 -5.04 9.32 -1.64
C LEU A 75 -4.63 10.48 -2.55
N ASP A 76 -5.56 11.38 -2.87
CA ASP A 76 -5.34 12.55 -3.73
C ASP A 76 -4.80 13.76 -2.97
N THR A 77 -4.88 13.79 -1.63
CA THR A 77 -4.44 14.93 -0.80
C THR A 77 -3.33 14.59 0.20
N CYS A 78 -2.96 13.32 0.32
CA CYS A 78 -1.94 12.86 1.27
C CYS A 78 -1.09 11.73 0.69
N THR A 79 0.19 11.68 1.06
CA THR A 79 0.93 10.42 0.99
C THR A 79 0.37 9.45 2.04
N VAL A 80 -0.09 8.30 1.57
CA VAL A 80 -0.71 7.25 2.40
C VAL A 80 0.26 6.11 2.57
N ILE A 81 0.54 5.75 3.82
CA ILE A 81 1.46 4.67 4.18
C ILE A 81 0.64 3.55 4.82
N ILE A 82 0.59 2.41 4.16
CA ILE A 82 -0.09 1.21 4.63
C ILE A 82 0.98 0.27 5.18
N VAL A 83 0.97 0.04 6.50
CA VAL A 83 1.93 -0.86 7.15
C VAL A 83 1.34 -2.26 7.22
N ALA A 84 2.03 -3.22 6.61
CA ALA A 84 1.60 -4.61 6.55
C ALA A 84 2.76 -5.55 6.90
N THR A 85 2.44 -6.77 7.33
CA THR A 85 3.47 -7.81 7.39
C THR A 85 3.75 -8.31 5.97
N ARG A 86 4.94 -8.83 5.71
CA ARG A 86 5.23 -9.52 4.44
C ARG A 86 4.31 -10.71 4.19
N GLN A 87 3.99 -11.44 5.27
CA GLN A 87 3.09 -12.60 5.25
C GLN A 87 1.66 -12.21 4.86
N ALA A 88 1.22 -10.97 5.11
CA ALA A 88 -0.12 -10.51 4.78
C ALA A 88 -0.53 -10.67 3.31
N PHE A 89 0.41 -10.95 2.40
CA PHE A 89 0.17 -11.17 0.98
C PHE A 89 0.39 -12.62 0.52
N GLN A 90 0.75 -13.53 1.43
CA GLN A 90 0.84 -14.96 1.17
C GLN A 90 -0.56 -15.59 1.16
N VAL A 91 -0.82 -16.49 0.20
CA VAL A 91 -2.16 -17.04 -0.10
C VAL A 91 -2.82 -17.71 1.10
N GLU A 92 -2.03 -18.25 2.04
CA GLU A 92 -2.50 -18.96 3.22
C GLU A 92 -2.95 -18.04 4.36
N GLU A 93 -2.62 -16.75 4.30
CA GLU A 93 -2.91 -15.80 5.38
C GLU A 93 -4.31 -15.18 5.25
N GLU A 94 -5.01 -15.06 6.37
CA GLU A 94 -6.33 -14.41 6.42
C GLU A 94 -6.26 -12.95 5.95
N GLU A 95 -5.18 -12.24 6.29
CA GLU A 95 -4.93 -10.86 5.85
C GLU A 95 -4.86 -10.76 4.32
N CYS A 96 -4.35 -11.79 3.64
CA CYS A 96 -4.31 -11.83 2.18
C CYS A 96 -5.72 -11.82 1.60
N ARG A 97 -6.63 -12.63 2.15
CA ARG A 97 -8.03 -12.63 1.73
C ARG A 97 -8.68 -11.26 1.87
N LYS A 98 -8.36 -10.53 2.94
CA LYS A 98 -8.91 -9.17 3.18
C LYS A 98 -8.49 -8.15 2.12
N VAL A 99 -7.30 -8.29 1.54
CA VAL A 99 -6.77 -7.38 0.52
C VAL A 99 -7.48 -7.56 -0.83
N TYR A 100 -7.84 -8.81 -1.17
CA TYR A 100 -8.53 -9.15 -2.43
C TYR A 100 -10.06 -9.08 -2.32
N GLN A 101 -10.62 -9.15 -1.11
CA GLN A 101 -12.07 -9.07 -0.89
C GLN A 101 -12.65 -7.74 -1.40
N SER A 102 -13.72 -7.83 -2.18
CA SER A 102 -14.50 -6.67 -2.63
C SER A 102 -15.16 -5.95 -1.46
N SER A 103 -15.10 -4.61 -1.44
CA SER A 103 -15.66 -3.73 -0.41
C SER A 103 -16.43 -2.57 -1.05
N GLY A 104 -17.68 -2.38 -0.64
CA GLY A 104 -18.49 -1.24 -1.08
C GLY A 104 -17.85 0.12 -0.75
N ALA A 105 -17.06 0.17 0.33
CA ALA A 105 -16.34 1.39 0.74
C ALA A 105 -15.21 1.79 -0.22
N LEU A 106 -14.84 0.94 -1.19
CA LEU A 106 -13.79 1.24 -2.18
C LEU A 106 -14.36 1.54 -3.57
N MET A 107 -15.68 1.42 -3.76
CA MET A 107 -16.34 1.56 -5.08
C MET A 107 -15.95 2.86 -5.80
N HIS A 108 -15.88 3.97 -5.07
CA HIS A 108 -15.61 5.30 -5.62
C HIS A 108 -14.20 5.44 -6.23
N HIS A 109 -13.27 4.51 -5.99
CA HIS A 109 -11.96 4.51 -6.66
C HIS A 109 -12.05 4.04 -8.11
N PHE A 110 -13.14 3.37 -8.48
CA PHE A 110 -13.34 2.72 -9.77
C PHE A 110 -14.27 3.51 -10.70
N ASP A 111 -14.74 4.66 -10.25
CA ASP A 111 -15.53 5.58 -11.07
C ASP A 111 -14.65 6.23 -12.14
N ASN A 112 -15.18 6.34 -13.36
CA ASN A 112 -14.54 7.04 -14.49
C ASN A 112 -13.16 6.51 -14.90
N LEU A 113 -12.85 5.24 -14.64
CA LEU A 113 -11.62 4.61 -15.12
C LEU A 113 -11.57 4.58 -16.65
N SER A 114 -10.40 4.89 -17.22
CA SER A 114 -10.14 4.70 -18.65
C SER A 114 -10.17 3.20 -19.01
N PRO A 115 -10.38 2.84 -20.29
CA PRO A 115 -10.28 1.45 -20.73
C PRO A 115 -8.95 0.81 -20.33
N SER A 116 -7.85 1.52 -20.55
CA SER A 116 -6.51 1.06 -20.15
C SER A 116 -6.42 0.79 -18.65
N GLN A 117 -6.95 1.64 -17.77
CA GLN A 117 -6.92 1.40 -16.34
C GLN A 117 -7.74 0.16 -15.93
N ARG A 118 -8.87 -0.10 -16.59
CA ARG A 118 -9.71 -1.28 -16.31
C ARG A 118 -9.01 -2.58 -16.71
N ASP A 119 -8.35 -2.59 -17.86
CA ASP A 119 -7.59 -3.74 -18.36
C ASP A 119 -6.43 -4.13 -17.41
N GLU A 120 -5.96 -3.16 -16.62
CA GLU A 120 -4.91 -3.38 -15.63
C GLU A 120 -5.42 -3.96 -14.31
N LEU A 121 -6.73 -4.09 -14.07
CA LEU A 121 -7.28 -4.58 -12.81
C LEU A 121 -7.25 -6.10 -12.71
N LEU A 122 -7.15 -6.60 -11.48
CA LEU A 122 -7.39 -8.02 -11.19
C LEU A 122 -8.88 -8.31 -11.34
N THR A 123 -9.17 -9.51 -11.82
CA THR A 123 -10.52 -10.03 -11.99
C THR A 123 -10.69 -11.34 -11.24
N GLU A 124 -11.92 -11.67 -10.88
CA GLU A 124 -12.32 -12.93 -10.28
C GLU A 124 -13.34 -13.63 -11.17
N GLY A 125 -13.35 -14.96 -11.17
CA GLY A 125 -14.20 -15.78 -12.04
C GLY A 125 -13.61 -15.99 -13.43
N GLU A 126 -14.35 -16.72 -14.28
CA GLU A 126 -13.92 -17.09 -15.63
C GLU A 126 -15.03 -16.83 -16.66
N GLY A 127 -14.60 -16.52 -17.88
CA GLY A 127 -15.49 -16.32 -19.03
C GLY A 127 -16.55 -15.24 -18.79
N PRO A 128 -17.84 -15.51 -19.03
CA PRO A 128 -18.90 -14.50 -18.92
C PRO A 128 -19.19 -14.05 -17.48
N ASN A 129 -18.70 -14.78 -16.47
CA ASN A 129 -18.89 -14.45 -15.05
C ASN A 129 -17.70 -13.69 -14.45
N GLN A 130 -16.76 -13.24 -15.28
CA GLN A 130 -15.60 -12.49 -14.85
C GLN A 130 -16.02 -11.13 -14.29
N ILE A 131 -15.61 -10.82 -13.06
CA ILE A 131 -15.90 -9.55 -12.39
C ILE A 131 -14.61 -8.86 -11.94
N VAL A 132 -14.66 -7.53 -11.82
CA VAL A 132 -13.59 -6.74 -11.20
C VAL A 132 -14.00 -6.47 -9.75
N PRO A 133 -13.34 -7.07 -8.74
CA PRO A 133 -13.64 -6.79 -7.34
C PRO A 133 -13.18 -5.36 -6.97
N TYR A 134 -14.01 -4.67 -6.17
CA TYR A 134 -13.67 -3.38 -5.57
C TYR A 134 -12.78 -3.59 -4.34
N SER A 135 -11.57 -4.10 -4.58
CA SER A 135 -10.66 -4.57 -3.55
C SER A 135 -9.50 -3.60 -3.30
N LEU A 136 -8.88 -3.70 -2.12
CA LEU A 136 -7.68 -2.92 -1.81
C LEU A 136 -6.53 -3.26 -2.76
N ALA A 137 -6.43 -4.52 -3.20
CA ALA A 137 -5.46 -4.93 -4.22
C ALA A 137 -5.60 -4.10 -5.51
N ASN A 138 -6.83 -3.92 -5.98
CA ASN A 138 -7.11 -3.17 -7.20
C ASN A 138 -6.94 -1.66 -6.99
N VAL A 139 -7.27 -1.13 -5.81
CA VAL A 139 -6.94 0.26 -5.44
C VAL A 139 -5.43 0.50 -5.48
N LEU A 140 -4.65 -0.42 -4.89
CA LEU A 140 -3.19 -0.36 -4.95
C LEU A 140 -2.68 -0.41 -6.39
N ARG A 141 -3.16 -1.35 -7.23
CA ARG A 141 -2.76 -1.42 -8.65
C ARG A 141 -3.01 -0.13 -9.42
N LEU A 142 -4.14 0.54 -9.20
CA LEU A 142 -4.43 1.84 -9.82
C LEU A 142 -3.47 2.94 -9.36
N ARG A 143 -3.00 2.85 -8.11
CA ARG A 143 -2.11 3.84 -7.48
C ARG A 143 -0.63 3.56 -7.66
N ARG A 144 -0.25 2.37 -8.16
CA ARG A 144 1.14 1.92 -8.37
C ARG A 144 2.01 2.21 -7.15
N PRO A 145 1.84 1.45 -6.06
CA PRO A 145 2.33 1.86 -4.77
C PRO A 145 3.85 1.72 -4.71
N PHE A 146 4.52 2.68 -4.10
CA PHE A 146 5.93 2.51 -3.77
C PHE A 146 6.07 1.52 -2.61
N VAL A 147 6.89 0.49 -2.77
CA VAL A 147 7.05 -0.55 -1.75
C VAL A 147 8.32 -0.32 -0.95
N VAL A 148 8.17 -0.20 0.37
CA VAL A 148 9.27 -0.18 1.33
C VAL A 148 9.32 -1.54 2.03
N VAL A 149 10.45 -2.23 1.95
CA VAL A 149 10.66 -3.51 2.64
C VAL A 149 11.64 -3.32 3.78
N ASP A 150 11.14 -3.32 5.02
CA ASP A 150 12.01 -3.32 6.20
C ASP A 150 12.62 -4.71 6.41
N GLU A 151 13.89 -4.74 6.79
CA GLU A 151 14.70 -5.96 6.88
C GLU A 151 14.67 -6.86 5.63
N ALA A 152 14.85 -6.24 4.46
CA ALA A 152 14.88 -6.91 3.14
C ALA A 152 15.88 -8.08 3.04
N HIS A 153 16.92 -8.13 3.87
CA HIS A 153 17.89 -9.24 3.90
C HIS A 153 17.26 -10.58 4.33
N ASN A 154 16.19 -10.54 5.14
CA ASN A 154 15.40 -11.73 5.54
C ASN A 154 14.26 -12.05 4.55
N SER A 155 14.22 -11.36 3.40
CA SER A 155 13.07 -11.31 2.48
C SER A 155 13.39 -11.71 1.06
N ARG A 156 14.54 -12.34 0.80
CA ARG A 156 15.06 -12.63 -0.56
C ARG A 156 14.42 -13.84 -1.25
N THR A 157 13.17 -14.18 -0.92
CA THR A 157 12.48 -15.24 -1.66
C THR A 157 11.80 -14.62 -2.89
N GLU A 158 12.02 -15.20 -4.08
CA GLU A 158 11.40 -14.75 -5.33
C GLU A 158 9.87 -14.65 -5.18
N LEU A 159 9.27 -15.59 -4.45
CA LEU A 159 7.85 -15.62 -4.12
C LEU A 159 7.32 -14.33 -3.47
N ALA A 160 8.12 -13.67 -2.62
CA ALA A 160 7.72 -12.41 -1.98
C ALA A 160 7.69 -11.25 -2.98
N PHE A 161 8.60 -11.23 -3.96
CA PHE A 161 8.63 -10.21 -5.00
C PHE A 161 7.52 -10.42 -6.04
N ASP A 162 7.22 -11.67 -6.41
CA ASP A 162 6.13 -11.99 -7.34
C ASP A 162 4.77 -11.55 -6.78
N MET A 163 4.53 -11.77 -5.47
CA MET A 163 3.33 -11.29 -4.80
C MET A 163 3.23 -9.76 -4.83
N LEU A 164 4.35 -9.06 -4.71
CA LEU A 164 4.37 -7.60 -4.76
C LEU A 164 4.20 -7.05 -6.17
N ALA A 165 4.72 -7.74 -7.19
CA ALA A 165 4.53 -7.40 -8.59
C ALA A 165 3.03 -7.39 -8.98
N ARG A 166 2.19 -8.16 -8.25
CA ARG A 166 0.72 -8.12 -8.42
C ARG A 166 0.11 -6.77 -8.06
N PHE A 167 0.79 -5.90 -7.33
CA PHE A 167 0.31 -4.54 -7.05
C PHE A 167 0.81 -3.49 -8.05
N ARG A 168 1.59 -3.89 -9.06
CA ARG A 168 2.18 -3.00 -10.05
C ARG A 168 2.91 -1.78 -9.44
N PRO A 169 3.84 -2.03 -8.50
CA PRO A 169 4.65 -0.96 -7.90
C PRO A 169 5.51 -0.23 -8.92
#